data_AF-A0A5N1JBW5-F1
#
_entry.id   AF-A0A5N1JBW5-F1
#
_cell.length_a   1.000
_cell.length_b   1.000
_cell.length_c   1.000
_cell.angle_alpha   90.00
_cell.angle_beta   90.00
_cell.angle_gamma   90.00
#
_symmetry.space_group_name_H-M   'P 1'
#
loop_
_entity.id
_entity.type
_entity.pdbx_description
1 polymer ?
#
loop_
_entity_poly.entity_id
_entity_poly.type
_entity_poly.pdbx_seq_one_letter_code
_entity_poly.pdbx_strand_id
1 'polypeptide(L)'
;MVIIQIFIRPLSHFEKHYRTDRLLLLINVGTIRMSFIDELLDCPTEITYLSGANNYTWLNFANGRKTLISKPLRYFETRLDHFIRVHKTALINPQFVRDWIAPARLKMAGTVRMNCGTVLPVGRRRWRLFIENLSATAEEPVETKPGKNDPSVIIVTDSQTKASWVRKGFQSKFANCLVNQLNQGEVIPDLLFSLPDDQLPALILLDACSSTTDRMNTLRSLKETPRLASIPTLLLVPRNTPETVNLAYAGWANSVVTVMEDQAIFTRTMAQLGHFWFHLVALPSRN
;
A
#
# COMPACT_ATOMS: atom_id res chain seq x y z
N MET A 1 -11.73 -42.50 26.98
CA MET A 1 -12.70 -41.72 27.75
C MET A 1 -12.07 -41.40 29.10
N VAL A 2 -11.44 -40.23 29.24
CA VAL A 2 -10.92 -39.72 30.51
C VAL A 2 -11.29 -38.25 30.59
N ILE A 3 -12.16 -37.96 31.55
CA ILE A 3 -12.64 -36.63 31.91
C ILE A 3 -11.55 -36.00 32.78
N ILE A 4 -11.09 -34.79 32.44
CA ILE A 4 -10.31 -33.96 33.35
C ILE A 4 -11.16 -32.74 33.70
N GLN A 5 -11.72 -32.80 34.91
CA GLN A 5 -12.37 -31.71 35.63
C GLN A 5 -11.30 -30.68 36.04
N ILE A 6 -11.44 -29.42 35.60
CA ILE A 6 -10.66 -28.31 36.17
C ILE A 6 -11.61 -27.44 36.99
N PHE A 7 -11.33 -27.41 38.29
CA PHE A 7 -11.94 -26.57 39.31
C PHE A 7 -11.79 -25.09 38.97
N ILE A 8 -12.90 -24.36 38.90
CA ILE A 8 -12.91 -22.89 38.91
C ILE A 8 -12.93 -22.44 40.38
N ARG A 9 -11.87 -21.77 40.84
CA ARG A 9 -11.91 -20.90 42.02
C ARG A 9 -12.17 -19.45 41.58
N PRO A 10 -13.00 -18.69 42.31
CA PRO A 10 -13.41 -17.35 41.89
C PRO A 10 -12.31 -16.32 42.20
N LEU A 11 -11.93 -15.52 41.19
CA LEU A 11 -11.11 -14.32 41.33
C LEU A 11 -12.02 -13.13 41.65
N SER A 12 -12.36 -12.96 42.92
CA SER A 12 -13.04 -11.77 43.44
C SER A 12 -12.04 -10.64 43.73
N HIS A 13 -11.27 -10.18 42.74
CA HIS A 13 -10.62 -8.87 42.83
C HIS A 13 -10.12 -8.30 41.49
N PHE A 14 -11.00 -8.19 40.49
CA PHE A 14 -10.71 -7.35 39.31
C PHE A 14 -12.02 -6.76 38.75
N GLU A 15 -12.66 -5.92 39.55
CA GLU A 15 -13.68 -4.99 39.07
C GLU A 15 -13.10 -3.58 39.06
N LYS A 16 -12.88 -3.04 37.85
CA LYS A 16 -13.47 -1.77 37.42
C LYS A 16 -13.15 -1.54 35.93
N HIS A 17 -14.22 -1.41 35.15
CA HIS A 17 -14.31 -0.98 33.75
C HIS A 17 -14.06 -2.01 32.65
N TYR A 18 -14.89 -3.05 32.56
CA TYR A 18 -15.49 -3.44 31.28
C TYR A 18 -16.89 -4.01 31.54
N ARG A 19 -17.93 -3.29 31.08
CA ARG A 19 -19.30 -3.80 31.01
C ARG A 19 -19.32 -4.93 29.98
N THR A 20 -19.18 -6.15 30.47
CA THR A 20 -19.64 -7.38 29.83
C THR A 20 -21.15 -7.30 29.66
N ASP A 21 -21.61 -7.34 28.41
CA ASP A 21 -22.78 -8.14 27.97
C ASP A 21 -23.02 -7.94 26.46
N ARG A 22 -22.25 -8.68 25.66
CA ARG A 22 -22.64 -9.28 24.37
C ARG A 22 -21.46 -10.09 23.82
N LEU A 23 -21.36 -11.31 24.32
CA LEU A 23 -20.54 -12.38 23.77
C LEU A 23 -21.49 -13.29 22.95
N LEU A 24 -20.97 -13.85 21.86
CA LEU A 24 -21.51 -14.96 21.03
C LEU A 24 -22.24 -14.58 19.72
N LEU A 25 -21.46 -14.33 18.67
CA LEU A 25 -21.73 -14.65 17.25
C LEU A 25 -20.46 -14.21 16.47
N LEU A 26 -19.58 -15.03 15.90
CA LEU A 26 -19.52 -16.46 15.63
C LEU A 26 -18.07 -16.93 15.84
N ILE A 27 -17.89 -17.92 16.70
CA ILE A 27 -16.79 -18.87 16.54
C ILE A 27 -17.31 -19.87 15.51
N ASN A 28 -16.82 -19.81 14.28
CA ASN A 28 -16.87 -20.98 13.41
C ASN A 28 -15.55 -21.73 13.62
N VAL A 29 -15.61 -22.77 14.45
CA VAL A 29 -14.51 -23.72 14.65
C VAL A 29 -14.39 -24.52 13.36
N GLY A 30 -13.50 -24.09 12.48
CA GLY A 30 -13.28 -24.75 11.20
C GLY A 30 -12.22 -24.02 10.41
N THR A 31 -10.95 -24.30 10.73
CA THR A 31 -9.78 -23.94 9.92
C THR A 31 -9.67 -22.43 9.63
N ILE A 32 -9.08 -21.67 10.57
CA ILE A 32 -8.38 -20.43 10.17
C ILE A 32 -7.24 -20.91 9.26
N ARG A 33 -7.48 -20.92 7.94
CA ARG A 33 -6.45 -21.18 6.95
C ARG A 33 -5.29 -20.24 7.24
N MET A 34 -4.05 -20.71 7.11
CA MET A 34 -2.87 -19.83 7.10
C MET A 34 -3.09 -18.61 6.18
N SER A 35 -3.90 -18.77 5.12
CA SER A 35 -4.29 -17.70 4.19
C SER A 35 -4.94 -16.47 4.83
N PHE A 36 -5.69 -16.58 5.93
CA PHE A 36 -6.38 -15.40 6.49
C PHE A 36 -5.41 -14.39 7.13
N ILE A 37 -4.34 -14.89 7.78
CA ILE A 37 -3.32 -14.01 8.35
C ILE A 37 -2.49 -13.40 7.22
N ASP A 38 -2.16 -14.19 6.19
CA ASP A 38 -1.42 -13.70 5.02
C ASP A 38 -2.23 -12.65 4.24
N GLU A 39 -3.52 -12.89 3.98
CA GLU A 39 -4.46 -11.92 3.36
C GLU A 39 -4.59 -10.61 4.16
N LEU A 40 -4.50 -10.69 5.49
CA LEU A 40 -4.49 -9.52 6.39
C LEU A 40 -3.15 -8.77 6.36
N LEU A 41 -2.05 -9.48 6.12
CA LEU A 41 -0.71 -8.93 5.98
C LEU A 41 -0.44 -8.38 4.57
N ASP A 42 -1.19 -8.80 3.56
CA ASP A 42 -1.08 -8.31 2.18
C ASP A 42 -1.53 -6.85 2.01
N CYS A 43 -2.24 -6.29 3.01
CA CYS A 43 -2.73 -4.91 3.01
C CYS A 43 -2.36 -4.13 4.30
N PRO A 44 -1.06 -4.04 4.64
CA PRO A 44 -0.62 -3.46 5.90
C PRO A 44 -0.77 -1.94 5.95
N THR A 45 -0.97 -1.29 4.80
CA THR A 45 -1.21 0.15 4.65
C THR A 45 -2.55 0.62 5.23
N GLU A 46 -3.52 -0.28 5.43
CA GLU A 46 -4.78 0.05 6.12
C GLU A 46 -4.66 -0.05 7.65
N ILE A 47 -3.59 -0.66 8.16
CA ILE A 47 -3.35 -0.86 9.58
C ILE A 47 -2.60 0.37 10.12
N THR A 48 -3.17 1.00 11.14
CA THR A 48 -2.61 2.18 11.81
C THR A 48 -1.60 1.77 12.89
N TYR A 49 -1.99 0.85 13.77
CA TYR A 49 -1.14 0.32 14.83
C TYR A 49 -1.64 -1.03 15.34
N LEU A 50 -0.74 -1.79 15.96
CA LEU A 50 -1.03 -3.04 16.62
C LEU A 50 -0.82 -2.91 18.13
N SER A 51 -1.75 -3.44 18.91
CA SER A 51 -1.70 -3.47 20.37
C SER A 51 -1.62 -4.89 20.90
N GLY A 52 -0.57 -5.21 21.64
CA GLY A 52 -0.31 -6.55 22.15
C GLY A 52 -0.80 -6.75 23.58
N ALA A 53 -1.48 -7.86 23.80
CA ALA A 53 -1.87 -8.41 25.09
C ALA A 53 -1.36 -9.87 25.19
N ASN A 54 -0.08 -10.01 25.52
CA ASN A 54 0.61 -11.31 25.63
C ASN A 54 0.61 -12.10 24.30
N ASN A 55 -0.11 -13.22 24.23
CA ASN A 55 -0.22 -14.08 23.03
C ASN A 55 -1.25 -13.58 22.01
N TYR A 56 -1.89 -12.44 22.28
CA TYR A 56 -2.88 -11.84 21.42
C TYR A 56 -2.44 -10.45 20.96
N THR A 57 -2.82 -10.10 19.72
CA THR A 57 -2.55 -8.79 19.15
C THR A 57 -3.80 -8.26 18.47
N TRP A 58 -4.17 -7.04 18.81
CA TRP A 58 -5.19 -6.26 18.12
C TRP A 58 -4.58 -5.51 16.95
N LEU A 59 -5.10 -5.72 15.75
CA LEU A 59 -4.83 -4.90 14.56
C LEU A 59 -5.88 -3.80 14.50
N ASN A 60 -5.45 -2.53 14.48
CA ASN A 60 -6.35 -1.37 14.42
C ASN A 60 -6.24 -0.72 13.05
N PHE A 61 -7.34 -0.67 12.31
CA PHE A 61 -7.40 -0.17 10.94
C PHE A 61 -7.79 1.31 10.89
N ALA A 62 -7.42 2.00 9.81
CA ALA A 62 -7.71 3.42 9.60
C ALA A 62 -9.22 3.71 9.52
N ASN A 63 -10.01 2.74 9.05
CA ASN A 63 -11.48 2.81 9.01
C ASN A 63 -12.16 2.55 10.37
N GLY A 64 -11.39 2.40 11.45
CA GLY A 64 -11.92 2.13 12.80
C GLY A 64 -12.19 0.65 13.11
N ARG A 65 -12.07 -0.25 12.12
CA ARG A 65 -12.17 -1.70 12.35
C ARG A 65 -11.04 -2.18 13.27
N LYS A 66 -11.34 -3.20 14.08
CA LYS A 66 -10.35 -3.89 14.92
C LYS A 66 -10.46 -5.39 14.78
N THR A 67 -9.32 -6.07 14.69
CA THR A 67 -9.25 -7.54 14.57
C THR A 67 -8.30 -8.11 15.61
N LEU A 68 -8.74 -9.12 16.35
CA LEU A 68 -7.90 -9.82 17.34
C LEU A 68 -7.29 -11.07 16.71
N ILE A 69 -5.96 -11.21 16.84
CA ILE A 69 -5.22 -12.36 16.34
C ILE A 69 -4.47 -13.02 17.50
N SER A 70 -4.51 -14.36 17.58
CA SER A 70 -3.80 -15.19 18.56
C SER A 70 -2.31 -15.36 18.23
N LYS A 71 -1.65 -14.27 17.83
CA LYS A 71 -0.20 -14.20 17.61
C LYS A 71 0.37 -13.04 18.44
N PRO A 72 1.54 -13.21 19.08
CA PRO A 72 2.17 -12.13 19.83
C PRO A 72 2.70 -11.06 18.87
N LEU A 73 2.87 -9.82 19.35
CA LEU A 73 3.40 -8.72 18.52
C LEU A 73 4.73 -9.02 17.81
N ARG A 74 5.59 -9.88 18.39
CA ARG A 74 6.85 -10.30 17.74
C ARG A 74 6.63 -11.02 16.41
N TYR A 75 5.52 -11.75 16.29
CA TYR A 75 5.16 -12.45 15.04
C TYR A 75 4.92 -11.47 13.89
N PHE A 76 4.38 -10.27 14.20
CA PHE A 76 4.10 -9.22 13.23
C PHE A 76 5.31 -8.33 12.96
N GLU A 77 6.12 -8.07 14.00
CA GLU A 77 7.36 -7.28 13.90
C GLU A 77 8.33 -7.85 12.85
N THR A 78 8.36 -9.17 12.64
CA THR A 78 9.22 -9.82 11.63
C THR A 78 8.59 -9.93 10.24
N ARG A 79 7.33 -9.50 10.06
CA ARG A 79 6.58 -9.63 8.81
C ARG A 79 6.08 -8.29 8.25
N LEU A 80 6.12 -7.24 9.07
CA LEU A 80 5.68 -5.90 8.72
C LEU A 80 6.89 -4.97 8.74
N ASP A 81 7.65 -4.98 7.64
CA ASP A 81 8.97 -4.33 7.56
C ASP A 81 8.92 -2.80 7.75
N HIS A 82 7.78 -2.19 7.43
CA HIS A 82 7.53 -0.74 7.54
C HIS A 82 6.88 -0.36 8.87
N PHE A 83 6.67 -1.30 9.80
CA PHE A 83 6.12 -1.02 11.11
C PHE A 83 7.23 -0.87 12.15
N ILE A 84 7.13 0.18 12.99
CA ILE A 84 8.11 0.44 14.04
C ILE A 84 7.60 -0.10 15.36
N ARG A 85 8.42 -0.94 16.01
CA ARG A 85 8.10 -1.46 17.33
C ARG A 85 8.47 -0.45 18.42
N VAL A 86 7.51 0.37 18.82
CA VAL A 86 7.73 1.44 19.81
C VAL A 86 7.63 0.99 21.28
N HIS A 87 6.88 -0.06 21.61
CA HIS A 87 6.72 -0.53 23.00
C HIS A 87 6.51 -2.05 23.11
N LYS A 88 6.64 -2.61 24.32
CA LYS A 88 6.34 -4.04 24.56
C LYS A 88 4.89 -4.41 24.20
N THR A 89 3.97 -3.44 24.22
CA THR A 89 2.56 -3.61 23.84
C THR A 89 2.16 -2.86 22.57
N ALA A 90 3.10 -2.22 21.85
CA ALA A 90 2.73 -1.43 20.67
C ALA A 90 3.74 -1.56 19.52
N LEU A 91 3.20 -1.71 18.32
CA LEU A 91 3.86 -1.67 17.01
C LEU A 91 3.04 -0.68 16.17
N ILE A 92 3.66 0.29 15.49
CA ILE A 92 2.94 1.38 14.82
C ILE A 92 3.33 1.48 13.34
N ASN A 93 2.42 1.97 12.52
CA ASN A 93 2.72 2.40 11.17
C ASN A 93 3.15 3.88 11.19
N PRO A 94 4.39 4.23 10.77
CA PRO A 94 4.90 5.60 10.75
C PRO A 94 4.04 6.57 9.94
N GLN A 95 3.41 6.10 8.86
CA GLN A 95 2.57 6.93 7.98
C GLN A 95 1.34 7.52 8.67
N PHE A 96 0.94 6.94 9.80
CA PHE A 96 -0.20 7.39 10.60
C PHE A 96 0.23 8.11 11.89
N VAL A 97 1.51 8.47 12.03
CA VAL A 97 1.99 9.27 13.16
C VAL A 97 1.66 10.74 12.91
N ARG A 98 1.00 11.38 13.89
CA ARG A 98 0.65 12.80 13.86
C ARG A 98 1.75 13.64 14.50
N ASP A 99 2.07 13.29 15.75
CA ASP A 99 3.03 14.00 16.59
C ASP A 99 3.61 13.05 17.65
N TRP A 100 4.69 13.46 18.29
CA TRP A 100 5.30 12.72 19.41
C TRP A 100 5.80 13.66 20.49
N ILE A 101 5.85 13.17 21.72
CA ILE A 101 6.30 13.92 22.90
C ILE A 101 7.48 13.18 23.51
N ALA A 102 8.60 13.89 23.62
CA ALA A 102 9.81 13.36 24.24
C ALA A 102 9.59 13.02 25.73
N PRO A 103 10.27 11.99 26.25
CA PRO A 103 10.18 11.68 27.67
C PRO A 103 10.63 12.86 28.52
N ALA A 104 9.82 13.25 29.50
CA ALA A 104 10.13 14.38 30.40
C ALA A 104 11.40 14.18 31.25
N ARG A 105 11.87 12.93 31.40
CA ARG A 105 13.10 12.55 32.11
C ARG A 105 13.73 11.36 31.41
N LEU A 106 15.07 11.23 31.46
CA LEU A 106 15.83 10.10 30.89
C LEU A 106 15.30 8.71 31.30
N LYS A 107 14.64 8.60 32.46
CA LYS A 107 14.05 7.37 32.98
C LYS A 107 12.55 7.18 32.68
N MET A 108 11.90 8.02 31.88
CA MET A 108 10.47 7.89 31.53
C MET A 108 10.26 7.46 30.07
N ALA A 109 9.08 6.93 29.75
CA ALA A 109 8.68 6.67 28.36
C ALA A 109 8.25 7.98 27.68
N GLY A 110 8.51 8.10 26.38
CA GLY A 110 7.91 9.14 25.54
C GLY A 110 6.51 8.70 25.10
N THR A 111 5.82 9.55 24.34
CA THR A 111 4.53 9.19 23.74
C THR A 111 4.50 9.52 22.26
N VAL A 112 3.74 8.74 21.50
CA VAL A 112 3.44 8.98 20.08
C VAL A 112 1.94 9.07 19.92
N ARG A 113 1.47 10.06 19.15
CA ARG A 113 0.07 10.25 18.81
C ARG A 113 -0.15 9.84 17.36
N MET A 114 -1.15 8.99 17.14
CA MET A 114 -1.57 8.56 15.82
C MET A 114 -2.60 9.55 15.24
N ASN A 115 -2.79 9.56 13.91
CA ASN A 115 -3.78 10.38 13.20
C ASN A 115 -5.22 10.10 13.67
N CYS A 116 -5.49 8.88 14.14
CA CYS A 116 -6.78 8.50 14.73
C CYS A 116 -6.98 8.99 16.17
N GLY A 117 -6.07 9.82 16.70
CA GLY A 117 -6.11 10.37 18.06
C GLY A 117 -5.63 9.41 19.16
N THR A 118 -5.32 8.15 18.82
CA THR A 118 -4.76 7.20 19.80
C THR A 118 -3.37 7.64 20.24
N VAL A 119 -3.11 7.59 21.55
CA VAL A 119 -1.79 7.87 22.14
C VAL A 119 -1.17 6.57 22.64
N LEU A 120 0.06 6.27 22.19
CA LEU A 120 0.79 5.07 22.53
C LEU A 120 2.11 5.43 23.24
N PRO A 121 2.56 4.64 24.23
CA PRO A 121 3.86 4.86 24.86
C PRO A 121 4.99 4.46 23.91
N VAL A 122 6.11 5.18 23.96
CA VAL A 122 7.36 4.81 23.30
C VAL A 122 8.38 4.46 24.38
N GLY A 123 8.85 3.21 24.38
CA GLY A 123 9.77 2.70 25.38
C GLY A 123 11.12 3.42 25.32
N ARG A 124 11.71 3.71 26.49
CA ARG A 124 13.02 4.39 26.63
C ARG A 124 14.10 3.93 25.66
N ARG A 125 14.35 2.61 25.64
CA ARG A 125 15.39 1.98 24.81
C ARG A 125 15.09 2.08 23.30
N ARG A 126 13.87 2.43 22.94
CA ARG A 126 13.35 2.51 21.58
C ARG A 126 13.11 3.94 21.13
N TRP A 127 13.22 4.91 22.05
CA TRP A 127 13.03 6.33 21.75
C TRP A 127 14.01 6.81 20.67
N ARG A 128 15.31 6.48 20.82
CA ARG A 128 16.34 6.85 19.85
C ARG A 128 16.04 6.29 18.46
N LEU A 129 15.83 4.98 18.35
CA LEU A 129 15.48 4.33 17.08
C LEU A 129 14.16 4.87 16.51
N PHE A 130 13.16 5.14 17.35
CA PHE A 130 11.89 5.72 16.92
C PHE A 130 12.07 7.11 16.30
N ILE A 131 12.89 7.97 16.91
CA ILE A 131 13.21 9.29 16.34
C ILE A 131 14.06 9.15 15.09
N GLU A 132 15.09 8.32 15.07
CA GLU A 132 15.94 8.10 13.88
C GLU A 132 15.11 7.59 12.68
N ASN A 133 14.19 6.65 12.91
CA ASN A 133 13.29 6.17 11.86
C ASN A 133 12.28 7.25 11.42
N LEU A 134 11.73 8.05 12.35
CA LEU A 134 10.79 9.11 12.00
C LEU A 134 11.47 10.34 11.38
N SER A 135 12.69 10.69 11.76
CA SER A 135 13.49 11.75 11.15
C SER A 135 13.95 11.34 9.76
N ALA A 136 14.32 10.07 9.55
CA ALA A 136 14.49 9.50 8.21
C ALA A 136 13.18 9.51 7.39
N THR A 137 12.02 9.66 8.03
CA THR A 137 10.72 9.83 7.35
C THR A 137 10.28 11.31 7.24
N ALA A 138 10.93 12.24 7.94
CA ALA A 138 10.47 13.63 8.11
C ALA A 138 11.45 14.71 7.64
N GLU A 139 12.73 14.38 7.43
CA GLU A 139 13.74 15.28 6.88
C GLU A 139 14.51 14.59 5.75
N GLU A 140 13.93 14.52 4.55
CA GLU A 140 14.64 14.89 3.32
C GLU A 140 13.63 15.43 2.28
N PRO A 141 13.69 16.71 1.88
CA PRO A 141 13.48 17.05 0.48
C PRO A 141 14.72 16.56 -0.27
N VAL A 142 14.70 15.29 -0.69
CA VAL A 142 15.77 14.79 -1.54
C VAL A 142 15.58 15.38 -2.92
N GLU A 143 16.34 16.40 -3.24
CA GLU A 143 16.80 16.60 -4.61
C GLU A 143 17.72 15.42 -4.97
N THR A 144 17.15 14.23 -5.19
CA THR A 144 17.86 13.14 -5.85
C THR A 144 17.69 13.36 -7.33
N LYS A 145 18.78 13.73 -8.00
CA LYS A 145 18.93 13.44 -9.43
C LYS A 145 18.50 11.98 -9.65
N PRO A 146 17.67 11.67 -10.65
CA PRO A 146 17.17 10.31 -10.87
C PRO A 146 18.34 9.34 -10.91
N GLY A 147 18.28 8.29 -10.08
CA GLY A 147 19.20 7.17 -10.19
C GLY A 147 19.00 6.53 -11.56
N LYS A 148 20.08 6.11 -12.21
CA LYS A 148 20.10 5.59 -13.59
C LYS A 148 19.13 4.40 -13.85
N ASN A 149 18.52 3.82 -12.80
CA ASN A 149 17.63 2.65 -12.86
C ASN A 149 16.26 2.86 -12.17
N ASP A 150 15.88 4.06 -11.74
CA ASP A 150 14.56 4.24 -11.13
C ASP A 150 13.44 4.12 -12.19
N PRO A 151 12.39 3.31 -11.96
CA PRO A 151 11.37 3.07 -12.97
C PRO A 151 10.56 4.33 -13.22
N SER A 152 10.41 4.70 -14.49
CA SER A 152 9.56 5.80 -14.93
C SER A 152 8.24 5.27 -15.49
N VAL A 153 7.14 5.91 -15.11
CA VAL A 153 5.78 5.61 -15.57
C VAL A 153 5.23 6.83 -16.28
N ILE A 154 4.61 6.62 -17.44
CA ILE A 154 3.81 7.65 -18.09
C ILE A 154 2.34 7.30 -17.91
N ILE A 155 1.54 8.28 -17.46
CA ILE A 155 0.09 8.20 -17.44
C ILE A 155 -0.48 9.22 -18.42
N VAL A 156 -1.35 8.74 -19.31
CA VAL A 156 -2.03 9.57 -20.31
C VAL A 156 -3.44 9.82 -19.83
N THR A 157 -3.66 10.98 -19.22
CA THR A 157 -4.96 11.38 -18.64
C THR A 157 -5.11 12.89 -18.66
N ASP A 158 -6.32 13.33 -18.96
CA ASP A 158 -6.76 14.72 -18.83
C ASP A 158 -7.18 15.06 -17.39
N SER A 159 -7.32 14.06 -16.52
CA SER A 159 -7.72 14.25 -15.13
C SER A 159 -6.50 14.39 -14.21
N GLN A 160 -6.26 15.63 -13.75
CA GLN A 160 -5.24 15.91 -12.75
C GLN A 160 -5.42 15.11 -11.45
N THR A 161 -6.68 14.84 -11.10
CA THR A 161 -7.06 14.04 -9.93
C THR A 161 -6.63 12.59 -10.09
N LYS A 162 -6.98 11.93 -11.21
CA LYS A 162 -6.55 10.55 -11.47
C LYS A 162 -5.04 10.45 -11.59
N ALA A 163 -4.37 11.41 -12.24
CA ALA A 163 -2.91 11.46 -12.27
C ALA A 163 -2.30 11.53 -10.87
N SER A 164 -2.90 12.31 -9.95
CA SER A 164 -2.48 12.37 -8.54
C SER A 164 -2.67 11.03 -7.84
N TRP A 165 -3.75 10.30 -8.11
CA TRP A 165 -4.00 8.98 -7.53
C TRP A 165 -3.04 7.92 -8.06
N VAL A 166 -2.73 7.93 -9.36
CA VAL A 166 -1.67 7.10 -9.95
C VAL A 166 -0.35 7.39 -9.26
N ARG A 167 0.04 8.66 -9.19
CA ARG A 167 1.29 9.07 -8.54
C ARG A 167 1.38 8.57 -7.10
N LYS A 168 0.33 8.79 -6.29
CA LYS A 168 0.26 8.28 -4.91
C LYS A 168 0.36 6.76 -4.86
N GLY A 169 -0.31 6.04 -5.77
CA GLY A 169 -0.32 4.59 -5.80
C GLY A 169 1.07 4.01 -6.04
N PHE A 170 1.77 4.49 -7.07
CA PHE A 170 3.13 4.07 -7.37
C PHE A 170 4.12 4.53 -6.28
N GLN A 171 4.09 5.80 -5.91
CA GLN A 171 5.05 6.35 -4.94
C GLN A 171 4.88 5.79 -3.52
N SER A 172 3.70 5.24 -3.17
CA SER A 172 3.49 4.58 -1.88
C SER A 172 4.39 3.37 -1.63
N LYS A 173 4.84 2.69 -2.69
CA LYS A 173 5.73 1.51 -2.64
C LYS A 173 7.04 1.72 -3.39
N PHE A 174 7.09 2.69 -4.29
CA PHE A 174 8.21 2.99 -5.17
C PHE A 174 8.57 4.46 -5.06
N ALA A 175 9.23 4.87 -3.98
CA ALA A 175 9.50 6.28 -3.67
C ALA A 175 10.20 7.03 -4.82
N ASN A 176 11.12 6.36 -5.52
CA ASN A 176 11.87 6.96 -6.63
C ASN A 176 11.15 6.84 -7.99
N CYS A 177 9.98 6.21 -8.05
CA CYS A 177 9.25 6.06 -9.30
C CYS A 177 8.76 7.42 -9.80
N LEU A 178 9.25 7.81 -10.97
CA LEU A 178 8.82 9.05 -11.63
C LEU A 178 7.52 8.78 -12.37
N VAL A 179 6.45 9.50 -12.00
CA VAL A 179 5.14 9.41 -12.67
C VAL A 179 4.86 10.71 -13.41
N ASN A 180 5.00 10.66 -14.73
CA ASN A 180 4.81 11.78 -15.64
C ASN A 180 3.41 11.71 -16.27
N GLN A 181 2.69 12.82 -16.21
CA GLN A 181 1.37 12.93 -16.82
C GLN A 181 1.49 13.56 -18.21
N LEU A 182 0.78 12.99 -19.18
CA LEU A 182 0.54 13.58 -20.49
C LEU A 182 -0.96 13.73 -20.70
N ASN A 183 -1.40 14.90 -21.17
CA ASN A 183 -2.83 15.18 -21.34
C ASN A 183 -3.36 14.58 -22.65
N GLN A 184 -2.51 14.51 -23.69
CA GLN A 184 -2.88 14.06 -25.02
C GLN A 184 -2.01 12.88 -25.46
N GLY A 185 -2.65 11.92 -26.14
CA GLY A 185 -2.01 10.70 -26.60
C GLY A 185 -1.25 10.81 -27.92
N GLU A 186 -1.67 11.75 -28.79
CA GLU A 186 -1.12 11.92 -30.15
C GLU A 186 0.38 12.23 -30.17
N VAL A 187 0.87 13.00 -29.19
CA VAL A 187 2.27 13.43 -29.10
C VAL A 187 3.21 12.38 -28.50
N ILE A 188 2.69 11.26 -27.99
CA ILE A 188 3.48 10.31 -27.22
C ILE A 188 4.49 9.55 -28.08
N PRO A 189 4.12 8.98 -29.25
CA PRO A 189 5.08 8.26 -30.07
C PRO A 189 6.26 9.15 -30.47
N ASP A 190 6.00 10.38 -30.90
CA ASP A 190 7.04 11.34 -31.31
C ASP A 190 7.94 11.73 -30.13
N LEU A 191 7.33 12.04 -28.97
CA LEU A 191 8.07 12.34 -27.75
C LEU A 191 8.98 11.19 -27.35
N LEU A 192 8.46 9.96 -27.28
CA LEU A 192 9.22 8.79 -26.86
C LEU A 192 10.29 8.40 -27.88
N PHE A 193 10.01 8.58 -29.17
CA PHE A 193 10.99 8.33 -30.22
C PHE A 193 12.19 9.28 -30.14
N SER A 194 11.98 10.51 -29.65
CA SER A 194 13.08 11.47 -29.45
C SER A 194 13.95 11.20 -28.22
N LEU A 195 13.47 10.39 -27.26
CA LEU A 195 14.22 10.05 -26.05
C LEU A 195 15.26 8.97 -26.32
N PRO A 196 16.39 8.93 -25.61
CA PRO A 196 17.31 7.78 -25.63
C PRO A 196 16.69 6.57 -24.91
N ASP A 197 17.17 5.36 -25.23
CA ASP A 197 16.59 4.10 -24.75
C ASP A 197 16.62 3.96 -23.21
N ASP A 198 17.63 4.52 -22.55
CA ASP A 198 17.75 4.54 -21.09
C ASP A 198 16.70 5.44 -20.40
N GLN A 199 16.11 6.38 -21.13
CA GLN A 199 15.08 7.31 -20.66
C GLN A 199 13.65 6.88 -21.02
N LEU A 200 13.47 5.79 -21.77
CA LEU A 200 12.14 5.27 -22.07
C LEU A 200 11.41 4.82 -20.80
N PRO A 201 10.08 5.00 -20.73
CA PRO A 201 9.29 4.57 -19.58
C PRO A 201 9.35 3.06 -19.40
N ALA A 202 9.39 2.63 -18.14
CA ALA A 202 9.22 1.22 -17.78
C ALA A 202 7.78 0.73 -18.00
N LEU A 203 6.81 1.65 -17.97
CA LEU A 203 5.38 1.34 -18.07
C LEU A 203 4.60 2.55 -18.60
N ILE A 204 3.63 2.29 -19.48
CA ILE A 204 2.68 3.29 -19.97
C ILE A 204 1.27 2.91 -19.51
N LEU A 205 0.55 3.87 -18.93
CA LEU A 205 -0.84 3.77 -18.54
C LEU A 205 -1.68 4.71 -19.42
N LEU A 206 -2.72 4.18 -20.05
CA LEU A 206 -3.62 4.94 -20.92
C LEU A 206 -5.00 5.03 -20.24
N ASP A 207 -5.43 6.23 -19.83
CA ASP A 207 -6.75 6.44 -19.22
C ASP A 207 -7.83 6.61 -20.29
N ALA A 208 -8.56 5.53 -20.56
CA ALA A 208 -9.65 5.48 -21.53
C ALA A 208 -11.01 5.92 -20.96
N CYS A 209 -11.09 6.33 -19.70
CA CYS A 209 -12.36 6.75 -19.11
C CYS A 209 -12.88 8.07 -19.71
N SER A 210 -11.99 8.98 -20.12
CA SER A 210 -12.36 10.29 -20.70
C SER A 210 -12.36 10.31 -22.23
N SER A 211 -11.50 9.52 -22.88
CA SER A 211 -11.44 9.47 -24.35
C SER A 211 -10.97 8.10 -24.85
N THR A 212 -11.90 7.16 -24.99
CA THR A 212 -11.57 5.80 -25.44
C THR A 212 -10.90 5.79 -26.82
N THR A 213 -11.46 6.51 -27.79
CA THR A 213 -10.95 6.52 -29.18
C THR A 213 -9.51 7.02 -29.27
N ASP A 214 -9.20 8.14 -28.60
CA ASP A 214 -7.85 8.72 -28.57
C ASP A 214 -6.83 7.75 -27.94
N ARG A 215 -7.19 7.13 -26.80
CA ARG A 215 -6.32 6.15 -26.13
C ARG A 215 -6.11 4.90 -26.96
N MET A 216 -7.12 4.45 -27.69
CA MET A 216 -7.01 3.30 -28.59
C MET A 216 -6.11 3.60 -29.79
N ASN A 217 -6.20 4.80 -30.37
CA ASN A 217 -5.28 5.24 -31.43
C ASN A 217 -3.85 5.32 -30.90
N THR A 218 -3.65 5.91 -29.72
CA THR A 218 -2.35 5.98 -29.05
C THR A 218 -1.75 4.59 -28.82
N LEU A 219 -2.55 3.66 -28.29
CA LEU A 219 -2.13 2.27 -28.09
C LEU A 219 -1.63 1.65 -29.40
N ARG A 220 -2.42 1.78 -30.48
CA ARG A 220 -2.07 1.24 -31.78
C ARG A 220 -0.75 1.83 -32.30
N SER A 221 -0.60 3.15 -32.28
CA SER A 221 0.63 3.82 -32.71
C SER A 221 1.86 3.39 -31.91
N LEU A 222 1.73 3.21 -30.59
CA LEU A 222 2.82 2.70 -29.75
C LEU A 222 3.22 1.27 -30.13
N LYS A 223 2.23 0.40 -30.41
CA LYS A 223 2.46 -1.02 -30.71
C LYS A 223 2.89 -1.28 -32.15
N GLU A 224 2.53 -0.40 -33.09
CA GLU A 224 3.00 -0.46 -34.48
C GLU A 224 4.42 0.10 -34.65
N THR A 225 4.90 0.92 -33.71
CA THR A 225 6.26 1.46 -33.73
C THR A 225 7.25 0.45 -33.15
N PRO A 226 8.15 -0.18 -33.94
CA PRO A 226 8.94 -1.33 -33.47
C PRO A 226 9.79 -1.04 -32.22
N ARG A 227 10.33 0.17 -32.11
CA ARG A 227 11.12 0.61 -30.95
C ARG A 227 10.31 0.76 -29.67
N LEU A 228 9.03 1.15 -29.79
CA LEU A 228 8.15 1.44 -28.65
C LEU A 228 7.24 0.25 -28.31
N ALA A 229 7.06 -0.70 -29.24
CA ALA A 229 6.16 -1.83 -29.09
C ALA A 229 6.48 -2.73 -27.89
N SER A 230 7.77 -2.81 -27.52
CA SER A 230 8.26 -3.56 -26.36
C SER A 230 7.81 -2.96 -25.03
N ILE A 231 7.56 -1.64 -24.96
CA ILE A 231 7.19 -0.97 -23.72
C ILE A 231 5.82 -1.50 -23.26
N PRO A 232 5.70 -2.00 -22.02
CA PRO A 232 4.42 -2.45 -21.50
C PRO A 232 3.40 -1.31 -21.45
N THR A 233 2.26 -1.53 -22.09
CA THR A 233 1.18 -0.54 -22.19
C THR A 233 -0.11 -1.12 -21.63
N LEU A 234 -0.65 -0.44 -20.62
CA LEU A 234 -1.89 -0.80 -19.95
C LEU A 234 -3.00 0.19 -20.29
N LEU A 235 -4.21 -0.32 -20.48
CA LEU A 235 -5.39 0.50 -20.66
C LEU A 235 -6.22 0.52 -19.37
N LEU A 236 -6.54 1.69 -18.85
CA LEU A 236 -7.46 1.88 -17.73
C LEU A 236 -8.85 2.17 -18.30
N VAL A 237 -9.84 1.37 -17.92
CA VAL A 237 -11.22 1.46 -18.45
C VAL A 237 -12.22 1.57 -17.31
N PRO A 238 -13.36 2.24 -17.50
CA PRO A 238 -14.43 2.24 -16.50
C PRO A 238 -15.09 0.86 -16.42
N ARG A 239 -15.95 0.65 -15.42
CA ARG A 239 -16.74 -0.59 -15.34
C ARG A 239 -17.68 -0.74 -16.53
N ASN A 240 -17.96 -1.99 -16.90
CA ASN A 240 -18.98 -2.38 -17.88
C ASN A 240 -18.71 -1.91 -19.33
N THR A 241 -17.45 -1.97 -19.79
CA THR A 241 -17.06 -1.65 -21.18
C THR A 241 -16.44 -2.86 -21.92
N PRO A 242 -17.19 -3.96 -22.13
CA PRO A 242 -16.63 -5.20 -22.68
C PRO A 242 -16.08 -5.02 -24.12
N GLU A 243 -16.72 -4.19 -24.93
CA GLU A 243 -16.24 -3.89 -26.29
C GLU A 243 -14.87 -3.21 -26.28
N THR A 244 -14.68 -2.21 -25.42
CA THR A 244 -13.38 -1.53 -25.24
C THR A 244 -12.31 -2.49 -24.76
N VAL A 245 -12.64 -3.41 -23.85
CA VAL A 245 -11.70 -4.43 -23.36
C VAL A 245 -11.23 -5.33 -24.51
N ASN A 246 -12.17 -5.82 -25.32
CA ASN A 246 -11.84 -6.68 -26.46
C ASN A 246 -11.00 -5.96 -27.51
N LEU A 247 -11.37 -4.72 -27.84
CA LEU A 247 -10.61 -3.89 -28.79
C LEU A 247 -9.20 -3.60 -28.28
N ALA A 248 -9.04 -3.34 -26.98
CA ALA A 248 -7.74 -3.07 -26.37
C ALA A 248 -6.79 -4.27 -26.46
N TYR A 249 -7.26 -5.47 -26.14
CA TYR A 249 -6.46 -6.68 -26.30
C TYR A 249 -6.18 -7.01 -27.77
N ALA A 250 -7.15 -6.80 -28.67
CA ALA A 250 -6.92 -6.92 -30.11
C ALA A 250 -5.88 -5.92 -30.63
N GLY A 251 -5.77 -4.74 -29.99
CA GLY A 251 -4.73 -3.74 -30.20
C GLY A 251 -3.44 -3.97 -29.41
N TRP A 252 -3.18 -5.19 -28.95
CA TRP A 252 -1.95 -5.60 -28.26
C TRP A 252 -1.68 -4.88 -26.93
N ALA A 253 -2.72 -4.40 -26.23
CA ALA A 253 -2.55 -3.99 -24.83
C ALA A 253 -1.99 -5.16 -24.01
N ASN A 254 -0.98 -4.87 -23.18
CA ASN A 254 -0.40 -5.90 -22.32
C ASN A 254 -1.36 -6.29 -21.19
N SER A 255 -2.19 -5.34 -20.74
CA SER A 255 -3.26 -5.59 -19.79
C SER A 255 -4.30 -4.48 -19.87
N VAL A 256 -5.55 -4.83 -19.58
CA VAL A 256 -6.67 -3.90 -19.47
C VAL A 256 -7.19 -3.96 -18.04
N VAL A 257 -7.23 -2.81 -17.37
CA VAL A 257 -7.54 -2.69 -15.95
C VAL A 257 -8.82 -1.89 -15.77
N THR A 258 -9.82 -2.54 -15.19
CA THR A 258 -11.05 -1.87 -14.79
C THR A 258 -10.80 -1.03 -13.53
N VAL A 259 -11.04 0.28 -13.62
CA VAL A 259 -10.83 1.23 -12.52
C VAL A 259 -12.16 1.72 -11.93
N MET A 260 -12.10 2.16 -10.68
CA MET A 260 -13.21 2.73 -9.92
C MET A 260 -12.97 4.21 -9.68
N GLU A 261 -14.01 5.04 -9.73
CA GLU A 261 -13.93 6.49 -9.41
C GLU A 261 -13.82 6.76 -7.89
N ASP A 262 -13.42 5.76 -7.10
CA ASP A 262 -13.09 5.90 -5.68
C ASP A 262 -11.57 6.03 -5.51
N GLN A 263 -11.13 7.10 -4.86
CA GLN A 263 -9.72 7.41 -4.68
C GLN A 263 -8.95 6.28 -3.99
N ALA A 264 -9.48 5.70 -2.91
CA ALA A 264 -8.76 4.73 -2.10
C ALA A 264 -8.59 3.41 -2.87
N ILE A 265 -9.66 2.95 -3.52
CA ILE A 265 -9.64 1.77 -4.38
C ILE A 265 -8.69 1.99 -5.56
N PHE A 266 -8.82 3.11 -6.28
CA PHE A 266 -7.97 3.43 -7.43
C PHE A 266 -6.49 3.45 -7.04
N THR A 267 -6.13 4.16 -5.97
CA THR A 267 -4.74 4.27 -5.49
C THR A 267 -4.18 2.89 -5.12
N ARG A 268 -4.98 2.05 -4.45
CA ARG A 268 -4.60 0.68 -4.10
C ARG A 268 -4.40 -0.20 -5.34
N THR A 269 -5.27 -0.09 -6.35
CA THR A 269 -5.11 -0.78 -7.64
C THR A 269 -3.80 -0.38 -8.30
N MET A 270 -3.46 0.91 -8.33
CA MET A 270 -2.19 1.38 -8.91
C MET A 270 -0.96 0.87 -8.13
N ALA A 271 -1.04 0.80 -6.80
CA ALA A 271 0.03 0.20 -5.99
C ALA A 271 0.23 -1.30 -6.27
N GLN A 272 -0.86 -2.04 -6.50
CA GLN A 272 -0.81 -3.46 -6.89
C GLN A 272 -0.22 -3.65 -8.29
N LEU A 273 -0.62 -2.79 -9.24
CA LEU A 273 -0.05 -2.80 -10.59
C LEU A 273 1.45 -2.53 -10.58
N GLY A 274 1.89 -1.52 -9.82
CA GLY A 274 3.31 -1.24 -9.66
C GLY A 274 4.07 -2.44 -9.10
N HIS A 275 3.52 -3.11 -8.07
CA HIS A 275 4.13 -4.34 -7.53
C HIS A 275 4.26 -5.44 -8.58
N PHE A 276 3.18 -5.71 -9.33
CA PHE A 276 3.20 -6.72 -10.38
C PHE A 276 4.26 -6.41 -11.46
N TRP A 277 4.26 -5.20 -12.01
CA TRP A 277 5.14 -4.85 -13.12
C TRP A 277 6.61 -4.67 -12.74
N PHE A 278 6.91 -4.18 -11.54
CA PHE A 278 8.28 -3.85 -11.15
C PHE A 278 8.98 -4.93 -10.34
N HIS A 279 8.24 -5.89 -9.76
CA HIS A 279 8.85 -6.97 -8.96
C HIS A 279 8.56 -8.37 -9.49
N LEU A 280 7.43 -8.60 -10.17
CA LEU A 280 7.04 -9.95 -10.60
C LEU A 280 7.30 -10.18 -12.09
N VAL A 281 7.14 -9.14 -12.92
CA VAL A 281 7.35 -9.23 -14.36
C VAL A 281 8.81 -8.97 -14.72
N ALA A 282 9.38 -9.80 -15.59
CA ALA A 282 10.61 -9.49 -16.28
C ALA A 282 10.32 -8.44 -17.36
N LEU A 283 10.66 -7.17 -17.09
CA LEU A 283 10.50 -6.09 -18.06
C LEU A 283 11.51 -6.24 -19.22
N PRO A 284 11.13 -5.81 -20.43
CA PRO A 284 12.05 -5.78 -21.56
C PRO A 284 13.30 -4.97 -21.22
N SER A 285 14.47 -5.48 -21.61
CA SER A 285 15.72 -4.75 -21.44
C SER A 285 15.71 -3.50 -22.31
N ARG A 286 16.12 -2.38 -21.72
CA ARG A 286 16.44 -1.15 -22.45
C ARG A 286 17.79 -1.41 -23.13
N ASN A 287 17.78 -1.60 -24.46
CA ASN A 287 19.02 -1.81 -25.23
C ASN A 287 19.86 -0.53 -25.28
#